data_AF-A0A1B0AFH5-F1
#
_entry.id   AF-A0A1B0AFH5-F1
#
_cell.length_a   1.000
_cell.length_b   1.000
_cell.length_c   1.000
_cell.angle_alpha   90.00
_cell.angle_beta   90.00
_cell.angle_gamma   90.00
#
_symmetry.space_group_name_H-M   'P 1'
#
loop_
_entity.id
_entity.type
_entity.pdbx_description
1 polymer ?
#
loop_
_entity_poly.entity_id
_entity_poly.type
_entity_poly.pdbx_seq_one_letter_code
_entity_poly.pdbx_strand_id
1 'polypeptide(L)'
;MGSPQDELCPPPTEDDELTLPRASINKIIKELVPSVRVANESRELLLNCCSEFIHLISSEANEVCNMRNKKTINAEHVLEALDRLGFRDYKQEAEAVLNDCKEVAAKRRRQSTRLENLGIPEEELLRQQQELFAKAREEQAREEQQQWMNIQASAVQQNAELLQKQMKQAVEDDDDDDDDY
;
A
#
# COMPACT_ATOMS: atom_id res chain seq x y z
N MET A 1 3.59 40.41 -32.96
CA MET A 1 2.95 39.11 -33.26
C MET A 1 3.58 38.11 -32.31
N GLY A 2 3.02 37.94 -31.11
CA GLY A 2 3.51 36.98 -30.12
C GLY A 2 3.17 35.56 -30.56
N SER A 3 4.07 34.62 -30.32
CA SER A 3 3.90 33.22 -30.68
C SER A 3 2.73 32.60 -29.91
N PRO A 4 1.86 31.78 -30.53
CA PRO A 4 0.67 31.21 -29.87
C PRO A 4 0.98 30.06 -28.87
N GLN A 5 2.21 29.93 -28.41
CA GLN A 5 2.67 28.79 -27.60
C GLN A 5 2.95 29.13 -26.12
N ASP A 6 2.80 30.40 -25.72
CA ASP A 6 3.01 30.84 -24.33
C ASP A 6 1.77 30.66 -23.42
N GLU A 7 0.66 30.08 -23.91
CA GLU A 7 -0.58 29.85 -23.12
C GLU A 7 -0.79 28.37 -22.70
N LEU A 8 0.26 27.69 -22.24
CA LEU A 8 0.18 26.30 -21.74
C LEU A 8 0.65 26.16 -20.29
N CYS A 9 0.12 26.99 -19.39
CA CYS A 9 -0.23 26.58 -18.03
C CYS A 9 -1.14 27.65 -17.42
N PRO A 10 -2.32 27.30 -16.88
CA PRO A 10 -3.01 28.22 -15.99
C PRO A 10 -2.05 28.60 -14.85
N PRO A 11 -2.04 29.87 -14.39
CA PRO A 11 -1.27 30.22 -13.21
C PRO A 11 -1.70 29.30 -12.06
N PRO A 12 -0.75 28.71 -11.31
CA PRO A 12 -1.11 27.81 -10.22
C PRO A 12 -2.05 28.56 -9.27
N THR A 13 -3.23 28.00 -9.04
CA THR A 13 -4.14 28.54 -8.03
C THR A 13 -3.53 28.29 -6.64
N GLU A 14 -3.77 29.16 -5.66
CA GLU A 14 -3.24 28.99 -4.28
C GLU A 14 -3.61 27.61 -3.67
N ASP A 15 -4.66 26.96 -4.16
CA ASP A 15 -5.08 25.61 -3.78
C ASP A 15 -4.19 24.47 -4.34
N ASP A 16 -3.28 24.76 -5.28
CA ASP A 16 -2.30 23.80 -5.82
C ASP A 16 -0.95 23.82 -5.07
N GLU A 17 -0.84 24.59 -3.98
CA GLU A 17 0.38 24.63 -3.18
C GLU A 17 0.56 23.27 -2.47
N LEU A 18 1.40 22.41 -3.06
CA LEU A 18 1.80 21.12 -2.51
C LEU A 18 2.49 21.35 -1.16
N THR A 19 1.72 21.25 -0.09
CA THR A 19 2.20 21.38 1.28
C THR A 19 2.44 20.03 1.92
N LEU A 20 3.34 19.99 2.91
CA LEU A 20 3.55 18.79 3.71
C LEU A 20 2.29 18.47 4.54
N PRO A 21 2.04 17.19 4.88
CA PRO A 21 0.90 16.86 5.72
C PRO A 21 0.96 17.59 7.07
N ARG A 22 -0.11 18.35 7.38
CA ARG A 22 -0.24 19.10 8.64
C ARG A 22 0.02 18.25 9.88
N ALA A 23 -0.41 16.99 9.85
CA ALA A 23 -0.19 16.04 10.93
C ALA A 23 1.30 15.78 11.19
N SER A 24 2.13 15.69 10.14
CA SER A 24 3.57 15.48 10.25
C SER A 24 4.25 16.68 10.91
N ILE A 25 3.92 17.89 10.47
CA ILE A 25 4.46 19.13 11.06
C ILE A 25 4.02 19.26 12.53
N ASN A 26 2.76 19.01 12.82
CA ASN A 26 2.24 19.03 14.19
C ASN A 26 2.92 18.02 15.11
N LYS A 27 3.29 16.85 14.57
CA LYS A 27 4.04 15.84 15.31
C LYS A 27 5.45 16.35 15.65
N ILE A 28 6.18 16.88 14.67
CA ILE A 28 7.53 17.46 14.87
C ILE A 28 7.50 18.61 15.90
N ILE A 29 6.52 19.51 15.79
CA ILE A 29 6.38 20.62 16.76
C ILE A 29 6.20 20.07 18.19
N LYS A 30 5.33 19.08 18.39
CA LYS A 30 5.11 18.48 19.72
C LYS A 30 6.34 17.75 20.26
N GLU A 31 7.12 17.12 19.39
CA GLU A 31 8.36 16.43 19.78
C GLU A 31 9.44 17.43 20.21
N LEU A 32 9.57 18.57 19.52
CA LEU A 32 10.56 19.60 19.84
C LEU A 32 10.16 20.49 21.03
N VAL A 33 8.87 20.83 21.16
CA VAL A 33 8.35 21.72 22.22
C VAL A 33 7.13 21.11 22.93
N PRO A 34 7.32 20.03 23.72
CA PRO A 34 6.23 19.20 24.25
C PRO A 34 5.28 19.92 25.21
N SER A 35 5.76 20.94 25.93
CA SER A 35 4.98 21.65 26.96
C SER A 35 4.51 23.04 26.52
N VAL A 36 4.67 23.39 25.24
CA VAL A 36 4.34 24.73 24.73
C VAL A 36 3.08 24.68 23.89
N ARG A 37 2.12 25.56 24.22
CA ARG A 37 0.95 25.79 23.36
C ARG A 37 1.35 26.69 22.19
N VAL A 38 1.47 26.11 21.00
CA VAL A 38 1.68 26.85 19.75
C VAL A 38 0.33 27.35 19.23
N ALA A 39 0.27 28.54 18.62
CA ALA A 39 -0.93 29.08 18.00
C ALA A 39 -1.18 28.43 16.62
N ASN A 40 -2.42 28.45 16.13
CA ASN A 40 -2.74 27.87 14.81
C ASN A 40 -2.05 28.64 13.69
N GLU A 41 -2.07 29.98 13.72
CA GLU A 41 -1.36 30.81 12.74
C GLU A 41 0.14 30.50 12.69
N SER A 42 0.77 30.24 13.84
CA SER A 42 2.18 29.84 13.86
C SER A 42 2.43 28.47 13.21
N ARG A 43 1.47 27.54 13.32
CA ARG A 43 1.56 26.23 12.64
C ARG A 43 1.42 26.38 11.13
N GLU A 44 0.51 27.25 10.68
CA GLU A 44 0.38 27.59 9.26
C GLU A 44 1.65 28.24 8.71
N LEU A 45 2.22 29.19 9.47
CA LEU A 45 3.49 29.82 9.09
C LEU A 45 4.62 28.80 8.95
N LEU A 46 4.76 27.88 9.91
CA LEU A 46 5.77 26.83 9.84
C LEU A 46 5.57 25.91 8.63
N LEU A 47 4.32 25.61 8.28
CA LEU A 47 4.01 24.81 7.08
C LEU A 47 4.50 25.53 5.81
N ASN A 48 4.21 26.82 5.69
CA ASN A 48 4.64 27.63 4.55
C ASN A 48 6.17 27.73 4.51
N CYS A 49 6.83 27.92 5.65
CA CYS A 49 8.30 27.92 5.73
C CYS A 49 8.90 26.57 5.31
N CYS A 50 8.25 25.44 5.58
CA CYS A 50 8.72 24.14 5.10
C CYS A 50 8.66 24.05 3.56
N SER A 51 7.57 24.53 2.96
CA SER A 51 7.43 24.58 1.49
C SER A 51 8.49 25.51 0.87
N GLU A 52 8.67 26.70 1.44
CA GLU A 52 9.69 27.66 1.00
C GLU A 52 11.10 27.09 1.15
N PHE A 53 11.39 26.37 2.25
CA PHE A 53 12.67 25.69 2.44
C PHE A 53 12.97 24.68 1.34
N ILE A 54 11.97 23.86 0.93
CA ILE A 54 12.12 22.92 -0.18
C ILE A 54 12.45 23.67 -1.48
N HIS A 55 11.75 24.77 -1.77
CA HIS A 55 12.01 25.59 -2.96
C HIS A 55 13.40 26.23 -2.94
N LEU A 56 13.83 26.75 -1.79
CA LEU A 56 15.15 27.36 -1.61
C LEU A 56 16.27 26.35 -1.91
N ILE A 57 16.22 25.18 -1.26
CA ILE A 57 17.23 24.12 -1.48
C ILE A 57 17.19 23.63 -2.92
N SER A 58 15.99 23.43 -3.49
CA SER A 58 15.84 22.93 -4.87
C SER A 58 16.39 23.93 -5.89
N SER A 59 16.18 25.23 -5.68
CA SER A 59 16.69 26.28 -6.57
C SER A 59 18.21 26.35 -6.54
N GLU A 60 18.82 26.39 -5.34
CA GLU A 60 20.29 26.38 -5.22
C GLU A 60 20.90 25.09 -5.77
N ALA A 61 20.30 23.92 -5.49
CA ALA A 61 20.78 22.64 -6.04
C ALA A 61 20.68 22.59 -7.58
N ASN A 62 19.66 23.22 -8.16
CA ASN A 62 19.52 23.37 -9.61
C ASN A 62 20.62 24.28 -10.18
N GLU A 63 20.94 25.39 -9.52
CA GLU A 63 22.06 26.24 -9.92
C GLU A 63 23.40 25.50 -9.87
N VAL A 64 23.67 24.76 -8.79
CA VAL A 64 24.87 23.90 -8.68
C VAL A 64 24.90 22.86 -9.80
N CYS A 65 23.77 22.22 -10.10
CA CYS A 65 23.65 21.24 -11.17
C CYS A 65 24.02 21.83 -12.54
N ASN A 66 23.48 23.02 -12.83
CA ASN A 66 23.74 23.75 -14.07
C ASN A 66 25.19 24.22 -14.16
N MET A 67 25.77 24.73 -13.07
CA MET A 67 27.20 25.08 -12.99
C MET A 67 28.12 23.89 -13.29
N ARG A 68 27.72 22.67 -12.89
CA ARG A 68 28.43 21.42 -13.19
C ARG A 68 28.10 20.83 -14.56
N ASN A 69 27.34 21.56 -15.38
CA ASN A 69 26.94 21.18 -16.73
C ASN A 69 26.21 19.81 -16.78
N LYS A 70 25.38 19.56 -15.75
CA LYS A 70 24.52 18.38 -15.62
C LYS A 70 23.05 18.77 -15.84
N LYS A 71 22.25 17.81 -16.32
CA LYS A 71 20.80 17.99 -16.55
C LYS A 71 19.92 17.33 -15.48
N THR A 72 20.52 16.62 -14.54
CA THR A 72 19.83 15.87 -13.49
C THR A 72 20.41 16.28 -12.16
N ILE A 73 19.54 16.74 -11.25
CA ILE A 73 19.93 17.06 -9.89
C ILE A 73 20.22 15.77 -9.15
N ASN A 74 21.48 15.60 -8.73
CA ASN A 74 21.93 14.46 -7.93
C ASN A 74 22.16 14.89 -6.49
N ALA A 75 22.38 13.91 -5.60
CA ALA A 75 22.61 14.15 -4.18
C ALA A 75 23.80 15.10 -3.92
N GLU A 76 24.88 15.00 -4.70
CA GLU A 76 26.03 15.91 -4.55
C GLU A 76 25.70 17.39 -4.82
N HIS A 77 24.68 17.68 -5.64
CA HIS A 77 24.25 19.05 -5.88
C HIS A 77 23.47 19.61 -4.69
N VAL A 78 22.65 18.77 -4.04
CA VAL A 78 21.92 19.13 -2.82
C VAL A 78 22.87 19.34 -1.64
N LEU A 79 23.86 18.46 -1.47
CA LEU A 79 24.86 18.58 -0.41
C LEU A 79 25.72 19.86 -0.55
N GLU A 80 26.08 20.23 -1.77
CA GLU A 80 26.77 21.48 -2.06
C GLU A 80 25.87 22.70 -1.83
N ALA A 81 24.59 22.63 -2.21
CA ALA A 81 23.63 23.69 -1.96
C ALA A 81 23.47 23.99 -0.45
N LEU A 82 23.44 22.94 0.38
CA LEU A 82 23.42 23.08 1.84
C LEU A 82 24.66 23.84 2.35
N ASP A 83 25.86 23.54 1.83
CA ASP A 83 27.07 24.26 2.20
C ASP A 83 27.03 25.74 1.79
N ARG A 84 26.55 26.04 0.57
CA ARG A 84 26.47 27.41 0.04
C ARG A 84 25.48 28.29 0.79
N LEU A 85 24.35 27.70 1.19
CA LEU A 85 23.31 28.38 1.97
C LEU A 85 23.66 28.47 3.47
N GLY A 86 24.77 27.87 3.90
CA GLY A 86 25.24 27.93 5.28
C GLY A 86 24.66 26.87 6.22
N PHE A 87 23.96 25.86 5.71
CA PHE A 87 23.35 24.75 6.46
C PHE A 87 24.32 23.57 6.68
N ARG A 88 25.55 23.86 7.14
CA ARG A 88 26.61 22.85 7.29
C ARG A 88 26.25 21.71 8.23
N ASP A 89 25.51 22.01 9.30
CA ASP A 89 25.08 21.00 10.28
C ASP A 89 24.07 20.01 9.66
N TYR A 90 23.25 20.46 8.72
CA TYR A 90 22.28 19.60 8.03
C TYR A 90 22.95 18.71 7.00
N LYS A 91 24.07 19.15 6.42
CA LYS A 91 24.82 18.38 5.43
C LYS A 91 25.28 17.03 5.99
N GLN A 92 25.77 17.00 7.24
CA GLN A 92 26.25 15.76 7.86
C GLN A 92 25.13 14.73 8.01
N GLU A 93 23.96 15.15 8.49
CA GLU A 93 22.77 14.31 8.59
C GLU A 93 22.27 13.86 7.20
N ALA A 94 22.30 14.75 6.21
CA ALA A 94 21.92 14.42 4.84
C ALA A 94 22.86 13.39 4.19
N GLU A 95 24.16 13.42 4.49
CA GLU A 95 25.13 12.42 4.04
C GLU A 95 24.87 11.04 4.66
N ALA A 96 24.49 10.99 5.94
CA ALA A 96 24.10 9.75 6.60
C ALA A 96 22.87 9.13 5.92
N VAL A 97 21.81 9.92 5.70
CA VAL A 97 20.60 9.47 5.00
C VAL A 97 20.92 9.02 3.56
N LEU A 98 21.83 9.70 2.86
CA LEU A 98 22.27 9.30 1.52
C LEU A 98 22.92 7.91 1.52
N ASN A 99 23.75 7.62 2.53
CA ASN A 99 24.38 6.31 2.65
C ASN A 99 23.35 5.20 2.90
N ASP A 100 22.39 5.43 3.80
CA ASP A 100 21.29 4.49 4.06
C ASP A 100 20.47 4.22 2.78
N CYS A 101 20.13 5.28 2.04
CA CYS A 101 19.43 5.17 0.76
C CYS A 101 20.22 4.34 -0.27
N LYS A 102 21.55 4.49 -0.33
CA LYS A 102 22.43 3.70 -1.21
C LYS A 102 22.43 2.22 -0.82
N GLU A 103 22.45 1.91 0.48
CA GLU A 103 22.38 0.55 0.98
C GLU A 103 21.05 -0.12 0.64
N VAL A 104 19.93 0.58 0.86
CA VAL A 104 18.58 0.09 0.53
C VAL A 104 18.47 -0.16 -0.97
N ALA A 105 18.94 0.78 -1.81
CA ALA A 105 18.95 0.61 -3.25
C ALA A 105 19.83 -0.58 -3.69
N ALA A 106 20.99 -0.79 -3.05
CA ALA A 106 21.86 -1.93 -3.33
C ALA A 106 21.20 -3.27 -2.93
N LYS A 107 20.55 -3.33 -1.77
CA LYS A 107 19.78 -4.51 -1.32
C LYS A 107 18.66 -4.84 -2.32
N ARG A 108 17.89 -3.84 -2.76
CA ARG A 108 16.83 -4.02 -3.76
C ARG A 108 17.37 -4.53 -5.09
N ARG A 109 18.49 -3.97 -5.59
CA ARG A 109 19.15 -4.47 -6.80
C ARG A 109 19.56 -5.94 -6.68
N ARG A 110 20.20 -6.32 -5.57
CA ARG A 110 20.59 -7.72 -5.31
C ARG A 110 19.39 -8.67 -5.29
N GLN A 111 18.26 -8.24 -4.71
CA GLN A 111 17.03 -9.03 -4.71
C GLN A 111 16.46 -9.22 -6.13
N SER A 112 16.43 -8.15 -6.95
CA SER A 112 16.01 -8.24 -8.36
C SER A 112 16.91 -9.18 -9.15
N THR A 113 18.23 -9.01 -9.05
CA THR A 113 19.20 -9.86 -9.73
C THR A 113 19.10 -11.32 -9.30
N ARG A 114 18.77 -11.59 -8.03
CA ARG A 114 18.55 -12.97 -7.55
C ARG A 114 17.28 -13.58 -8.15
N LEU A 115 16.22 -12.79 -8.31
CA LEU A 115 14.97 -13.23 -8.94
C LEU A 115 15.17 -13.52 -10.44
N GLU A 116 15.95 -12.70 -11.13
CA GLU A 116 16.28 -12.88 -12.55
C GLU A 116 17.22 -14.07 -12.79
N ASN A 117 18.08 -14.40 -11.82
CA ASN A 117 19.06 -15.48 -11.91
C ASN A 117 18.74 -16.67 -10.99
N LEU A 118 17.46 -17.03 -10.83
CA LEU A 118 17.04 -18.16 -10.00
C LEU A 118 17.63 -19.52 -10.43
N GLY A 119 18.20 -19.60 -11.64
CA GLY A 119 18.82 -20.82 -12.17
C GLY A 119 17.81 -21.91 -12.57
N ILE A 120 16.53 -21.70 -12.26
CA ILE A 120 15.42 -22.53 -12.73
C ILE A 120 14.90 -21.89 -14.03
N PRO A 121 14.88 -22.62 -15.16
CA PRO A 121 14.36 -22.10 -16.41
C PRO A 121 12.87 -21.73 -16.25
N GLU A 122 12.45 -20.67 -16.94
CA GLU A 122 11.08 -20.15 -16.89
C GLU A 122 10.02 -21.22 -17.19
N GLU A 123 10.35 -22.15 -18.10
CA GLU A 123 9.49 -23.30 -18.44
C GLU A 123 9.20 -24.22 -17.24
N GLU A 124 10.23 -24.51 -16.42
CA GLU A 124 10.05 -25.37 -15.24
C GLU A 124 9.28 -24.63 -14.14
N LEU A 125 9.49 -23.32 -13.98
CA LEU A 125 8.70 -22.49 -13.07
C LEU A 125 7.22 -22.45 -13.49
N LEU A 126 6.94 -22.31 -14.78
CA LEU A 126 5.58 -22.32 -15.31
C LEU A 126 4.92 -23.69 -15.09
N ARG A 127 5.66 -24.78 -15.31
CA ARG A 127 5.15 -26.14 -15.06
C ARG A 127 4.76 -26.33 -13.59
N GLN A 128 5.62 -25.91 -12.65
CA GLN A 128 5.34 -25.98 -11.21
C GLN A 128 4.12 -25.14 -10.84
N GLN A 129 4.00 -23.92 -11.38
CA GLN A 129 2.83 -23.07 -11.15
C GLN A 129 1.54 -23.73 -11.66
N GLN A 130 1.56 -24.31 -12.87
CA GLN A 130 0.40 -24.98 -13.46
C GLN A 130 -0.01 -26.22 -12.65
N GLU A 131 0.96 -26.99 -12.16
CA GLU A 131 0.71 -28.15 -11.29
C GLU A 131 0.04 -27.74 -9.97
N LEU A 132 0.52 -26.67 -9.33
CA LEU A 132 -0.11 -26.11 -8.12
C LEU A 132 -1.55 -25.66 -8.38
N PHE A 133 -1.80 -24.99 -9.51
CA PHE A 133 -3.16 -24.58 -9.88
C PHE A 133 -4.07 -25.77 -10.20
N ALA A 134 -3.56 -26.81 -10.86
CA ALA A 134 -4.33 -28.02 -11.14
C ALA A 134 -4.72 -28.72 -9.84
N LYS A 135 -3.78 -28.88 -8.91
CA LYS A 135 -4.02 -29.47 -7.60
C LYS A 135 -5.05 -28.70 -6.79
N ALA A 136 -4.95 -27.36 -6.76
CA ALA A 136 -5.92 -26.52 -6.06
C ALA A 136 -7.34 -26.66 -6.64
N ARG A 137 -7.48 -26.74 -7.97
CA ARG A 137 -8.78 -26.97 -8.62
C ARG A 137 -9.36 -28.35 -8.31
N GLU A 138 -8.53 -29.38 -8.30
CA GLU A 138 -8.97 -30.74 -7.96
C GLU A 138 -9.44 -30.83 -6.51
N GLU A 139 -8.71 -30.20 -5.59
CA GLU A 139 -9.09 -30.14 -4.18
C GLU A 139 -10.42 -29.42 -3.97
N GLN A 140 -10.61 -28.26 -4.61
CA GLN A 140 -11.90 -27.54 -4.59
C GLN A 140 -13.03 -28.39 -5.16
N ALA A 141 -12.83 -29.03 -6.31
CA ALA A 141 -13.85 -29.89 -6.92
C ALA A 141 -14.19 -31.08 -6.00
N ARG A 142 -13.20 -31.65 -5.31
CA ARG A 142 -13.40 -32.73 -4.34
C ARG A 142 -14.19 -32.26 -3.12
N GLU A 143 -13.87 -31.09 -2.59
CA GLU A 143 -14.62 -30.50 -1.47
C GLU A 143 -16.06 -30.17 -1.86
N GLU A 144 -16.27 -29.59 -3.04
CA GLU A 144 -17.60 -29.33 -3.59
C GLU A 144 -18.40 -30.62 -3.78
N GLN A 145 -17.78 -31.67 -4.32
CA GLN A 145 -18.40 -32.99 -4.44
C GLN A 145 -18.77 -33.58 -3.09
N GLN A 146 -17.89 -33.51 -2.09
CA GLN A 146 -18.17 -33.99 -0.73
C GLN A 146 -19.31 -33.21 -0.08
N GLN A 147 -19.32 -31.89 -0.21
CA GLN A 147 -20.41 -31.05 0.29
C GLN A 147 -21.74 -31.39 -0.38
N TRP A 148 -21.72 -31.58 -1.71
CA TRP A 148 -22.92 -31.96 -2.45
C TRP A 148 -23.46 -33.33 -2.01
N MET A 149 -22.58 -34.32 -1.86
CA MET A 149 -22.97 -35.64 -1.34
C MET A 149 -23.53 -35.56 0.09
N ASN A 150 -22.94 -34.76 0.97
CA ASN A 150 -23.45 -34.54 2.33
C ASN A 150 -24.83 -33.88 2.33
N ILE A 151 -25.05 -32.87 1.49
CA ILE A 151 -26.35 -32.20 1.32
C ILE A 151 -27.39 -33.20 0.83
N GLN A 152 -27.06 -34.01 -0.18
CA GLN A 152 -27.98 -35.01 -0.72
C GLN A 152 -28.34 -36.07 0.34
N ALA A 153 -27.35 -36.61 1.06
CA ALA A 153 -27.58 -37.58 2.13
C ALA A 153 -28.45 -36.99 3.25
N SER A 154 -28.17 -35.75 3.68
CA SER A 154 -28.98 -35.06 4.68
C SER A 154 -30.43 -34.85 4.21
N ALA A 155 -30.65 -34.54 2.93
CA ALA A 155 -31.99 -34.36 2.38
C ALA A 155 -32.79 -35.68 2.35
N VAL A 156 -32.14 -36.80 1.97
CA VAL A 156 -32.77 -38.13 2.00
C VAL A 156 -33.14 -38.54 3.42
N GLN A 157 -32.24 -38.31 4.39
CA GLN A 157 -32.48 -38.64 5.78
C GLN A 157 -33.64 -37.82 6.37
N GLN A 158 -33.68 -36.51 6.11
CA GLN A 158 -34.80 -35.65 6.52
C GLN A 158 -36.13 -36.13 5.92
N ASN A 159 -36.15 -36.53 4.65
CA ASN A 159 -37.37 -37.04 4.02
C ASN A 159 -37.82 -38.38 4.62
N ALA A 160 -36.88 -39.29 4.92
CA ALA A 160 -37.17 -40.56 5.59
C ALA A 160 -37.70 -40.36 7.02
N GLU A 161 -37.13 -39.42 7.78
CA GLU A 161 -37.61 -39.04 9.11
C GLU A 161 -39.02 -38.45 9.03
N LEU A 162 -39.30 -37.61 8.03
CA LEU A 162 -40.64 -37.04 7.81
C LEU A 162 -41.68 -38.13 7.53
N LEU A 163 -41.36 -39.11 6.68
CA LEU A 163 -42.23 -40.26 6.41
C LEU A 163 -42.46 -41.12 7.66
N GLN A 164 -41.41 -41.41 8.44
CA GLN A 164 -41.57 -42.16 9.69
C GLN A 164 -42.45 -41.42 10.69
N LYS A 165 -42.31 -40.09 10.77
CA LYS A 165 -43.14 -39.27 11.65
C LYS A 165 -44.61 -39.28 11.20
N GLN A 166 -44.88 -39.19 9.90
CA GLN A 166 -46.24 -39.33 9.36
C GLN A 166 -46.83 -40.72 9.61
N MET A 167 -46.03 -41.79 9.45
CA MET A 167 -46.49 -43.15 9.75
C MET A 167 -46.79 -43.35 11.24
N LYS A 168 -45.97 -42.80 12.15
CA LYS A 168 -46.27 -42.84 13.59
C LYS A 168 -47.55 -42.10 13.93
N GLN A 169 -47.75 -40.91 13.36
CA GLN A 169 -48.97 -40.14 13.55
C GLN A 169 -50.22 -40.88 13.04
N ALA A 170 -50.11 -41.55 11.88
CA ALA A 170 -51.20 -42.35 11.32
C ALA A 170 -51.50 -43.64 12.09
N VAL A 171 -50.55 -44.15 12.88
CA VAL A 171 -50.76 -45.30 13.77
C VAL A 171 -51.31 -44.85 15.13
N GLU A 172 -50.90 -43.68 15.63
CA GLU A 172 -51.44 -43.09 16.86
C GLU A 172 -52.90 -42.60 16.70
N ASP A 173 -53.33 -42.18 15.50
CA ASP A 173 -54.75 -41.81 15.21
C ASP A 173 -55.69 -43.03 15.03
N ASP A 174 -55.17 -44.25 14.85
CA ASP A 174 -55.97 -45.48 14.61
C ASP A 174 -56.22 -46.30 15.91
N ASP A 175 -55.54 -45.93 17.01
CA ASP A 175 -55.68 -46.54 18.35
C ASP A 175 -56.64 -45.74 19.28
N ASP A 176 -57.25 -44.65 18.81
CA ASP A 176 -58.18 -43.79 19.59
C ASP A 176 -59.68 -44.08 19.33
N ASP A 177 -60.02 -45.24 18.73
CA ASP A 177 -61.42 -45.66 18.45
C ASP A 177 -61.89 -46.87 19.28
N ASP A 178 -61.29 -47.11 20.45
CA ASP A 178 -61.76 -48.08 21.45
C ASP A 178 -61.63 -47.49 22.88
N ASP A 179 -62.59 -46.67 23.29
CA ASP A 179 -63.18 -46.61 24.65
C ASP A 179 -63.98 -45.30 24.87
N ASP A 180 -65.32 -45.35 24.73
CA ASP A 180 -66.24 -45.17 25.87
C ASP A 180 -67.72 -45.42 25.45
N TYR A 181 -68.31 -46.40 26.13
CA TYR A 181 -69.73 -46.70 26.45
C TYR A 181 -70.91 -46.24 25.58
#